data_AF-A0A821X5C9-F1
#
_entry.id   AF-A0A821X5C9-F1
#
_cell.length_a   1.000
_cell.length_b   1.000
_cell.length_c   1.000
_cell.angle_alpha   90.00
_cell.angle_beta   90.00
_cell.angle_gamma   90.00
#
_symmetry.space_group_name_H-M   'P 1'
#
loop_
_entity.id
_entity.type
_entity.pdbx_description
1 polymer ?
#
loop_
_entity_poly.entity_id
_entity_poly.type
_entity_poly.pdbx_seq_one_letter_code
_entity_poly.pdbx_strand_id
1 'polypeptide(L)' 'IDIITSDYATKPDGNIGAGACAYDKNDCFQSDSSTIQNTCAGRLSCMVYHFAKTLATCENRPSAYLHIGYTCVPNNIT' A
#
# COMPACT_ATOMS: atom_id res chain seq x y z
N ILE A 1 6.05 -13.65 5.81
CA ILE A 1 5.79 -12.21 5.64
C ILE A 1 4.71 -11.82 6.62
N ASP A 2 4.88 -10.73 7.34
CA ASP A 2 3.81 -10.08 8.11
C ASP A 2 3.68 -8.64 7.60
N ILE A 3 2.47 -8.22 7.21
CA ILE A 3 2.23 -6.88 6.65
C ILE A 3 1.93 -5.95 7.81
N ILE A 4 2.79 -4.96 7.99
CA ILE A 4 2.67 -3.95 9.06
C ILE A 4 1.70 -2.88 8.61
N THR A 5 1.85 -2.39 7.38
CA THR A 5 0.96 -1.40 6.78
C THR A 5 0.83 -1.61 5.27
N SER A 6 -0.33 -1.29 4.73
CA SER A 6 -0.52 -1.13 3.29
C SER A 6 -1.50 0.00 3.02
N ASP A 7 -1.05 1.00 2.29
CA ASP A 7 -1.82 2.22 2.06
C ASP A 7 -1.72 2.66 0.59
N TYR A 8 -2.85 2.99 -0.02
CA TYR A 8 -2.85 3.73 -1.27
C TYR A 8 -2.62 5.19 -0.97
N ALA A 9 -1.77 5.82 -1.78
CA ALA A 9 -1.40 7.22 -1.62
C ALA A 9 -1.79 8.02 -2.85
N THR A 10 -2.21 9.27 -2.63
CA THR A 10 -2.40 10.26 -3.70
C THR A 10 -1.59 11.51 -3.40
N LYS A 11 -1.10 12.17 -4.45
CA LYS A 11 -0.28 13.37 -4.30
C LYS A 11 -1.12 14.60 -3.92
N PRO A 12 -0.57 15.53 -3.13
CA PRO A 12 -1.26 16.77 -2.77
C PRO A 12 -1.66 17.62 -3.98
N ASP A 13 -0.86 17.57 -5.06
CA ASP A 13 -1.11 18.23 -6.34
C ASP A 13 -1.99 17.40 -7.30
N GLY A 14 -2.41 16.19 -6.89
CA GLY A 14 -3.19 15.27 -7.71
C GLY A 14 -2.39 14.58 -8.83
N ASN A 15 -1.06 14.71 -8.85
CA ASN A 15 -0.22 14.07 -9.85
C ASN A 15 -0.24 12.55 -9.69
N ILE A 16 -0.51 11.84 -10.78
CA ILE A 16 -0.50 10.37 -10.89
C ILE A 16 0.40 9.88 -12.04
N GLY A 17 1.24 10.76 -12.59
CA GLY A 17 2.12 10.49 -13.73
C GLY A 17 3.46 9.86 -13.34
N ALA A 18 4.37 9.78 -14.31
CA ALA A 18 5.73 9.27 -14.09
C ALA A 18 6.46 10.14 -13.04
N GLY A 19 6.88 9.51 -11.93
CA GLY A 19 7.47 10.20 -10.77
C GLY A 19 6.52 10.37 -9.58
N ALA A 20 5.21 10.21 -9.78
CA ALA A 20 4.22 10.25 -8.70
C ALA A 20 4.28 9.03 -7.76
N CYS A 21 5.10 8.02 -8.08
CA CYS A 21 5.24 6.81 -7.27
C CYS A 21 6.27 6.92 -6.13
N ALA A 22 6.99 8.03 -6.02
CA ALA A 22 7.91 8.26 -4.92
C ALA A 22 7.12 8.48 -3.63
N TYR A 23 7.47 7.77 -2.55
CA TYR A 23 6.84 7.98 -1.25
C TYR A 23 7.08 9.39 -0.71
N ASP A 24 6.03 10.07 -0.24
CA ASP A 24 6.13 11.28 0.56
C ASP A 24 5.24 11.17 1.81
N LYS A 25 5.76 11.56 2.98
CA LYS A 25 5.02 11.53 4.24
C LYS A 25 3.80 12.47 4.27
N ASN A 26 3.77 13.47 3.40
CA ASN A 26 2.69 14.46 3.31
C ASN A 26 1.63 14.07 2.26
N ASP A 27 1.78 12.93 1.61
CA ASP A 27 0.74 12.41 0.72
C ASP A 27 -0.53 12.08 1.53
N CYS A 28 -1.68 12.07 0.86
CA CYS A 28 -2.89 11.59 1.49
C CYS A 28 -2.97 10.07 1.32
N PHE A 29 -3.22 9.37 2.42
CA PHE A 29 -3.24 7.91 2.48
C PHE A 29 -4.64 7.37 2.79
N GLN A 30 -4.97 6.24 2.16
CA GLN A 30 -6.12 5.42 2.51
C GLN A 30 -5.66 3.98 2.69
N SER A 31 -5.94 3.39 3.85
CA SER A 31 -5.45 2.04 4.15
C SER A 31 -6.17 0.96 3.35
N ASP A 32 -5.40 -0.05 2.96
CA ASP A 32 -5.85 -1.34 2.40
C ASP A 32 -5.15 -2.51 3.10
N SER A 33 -4.71 -2.29 4.36
CA SER A 33 -3.92 -3.24 5.15
C SER A 33 -4.63 -4.57 5.34
N SER A 34 -5.93 -4.59 5.60
CA SER A 34 -6.68 -5.84 5.78
C SER A 34 -6.67 -6.71 4.52
N THR A 35 -6.87 -6.11 3.34
CA THR A 35 -6.86 -6.80 2.05
C THR A 35 -5.48 -7.41 1.76
N ILE A 36 -4.41 -6.62 1.94
CA ILE A 36 -3.04 -7.07 1.67
C ILE A 36 -2.57 -8.09 2.72
N GLN A 37 -2.92 -7.89 3.99
CA GLN A 37 -2.63 -8.86 5.06
C GLN A 37 -3.28 -10.21 4.75
N ASN A 38 -4.57 -10.24 4.42
CA ASN A 38 -5.28 -11.48 4.07
C ASN A 38 -4.68 -12.19 2.84
N THR A 39 -4.06 -11.44 1.93
CA THR A 39 -3.46 -11.97 0.71
C THR A 39 -2.04 -12.50 0.96
N CYS A 40 -1.22 -11.77 1.72
CA CYS A 40 0.23 -11.97 1.76
C CYS A 40 0.79 -12.46 3.11
N ALA A 41 0.06 -12.30 4.21
CA ALA A 41 0.56 -12.69 5.53
C ALA A 41 0.85 -14.20 5.61
N GLY A 42 1.89 -14.57 6.36
CA GLY A 42 2.34 -15.95 6.53
C GLY A 42 3.02 -16.57 5.31
N ARG A 43 3.01 -15.92 4.15
CA ARG A 43 3.65 -16.45 2.93
C ARG A 43 5.16 -16.17 2.91
N LEU A 44 5.90 -17.02 2.21
CA LEU A 44 7.32 -16.80 1.89
C LEU A 44 7.52 -15.84 0.72
N SER A 45 6.52 -15.76 -0.17
CA SER A 45 6.47 -14.84 -1.31
C SER A 45 5.01 -14.49 -1.59
N CYS A 46 4.75 -13.26 -2.03
CA CYS A 46 3.44 -12.77 -2.40
C CYS A 46 3.54 -11.82 -3.60
N MET A 47 2.60 -11.93 -4.53
CA MET A 47 2.48 -11.02 -5.67
C MET A 47 1.16 -10.26 -5.53
N VAL A 48 1.25 -8.93 -5.50
CA VAL A 48 0.10 -8.04 -5.41
C VAL A 48 0.02 -7.26 -6.71
N TYR A 49 -1.07 -7.47 -7.46
CA TYR A 49 -1.43 -6.59 -8.57
C TYR A 49 -2.27 -5.45 -8.00
N HIS A 50 -1.86 -4.22 -8.28
CA HIS A 50 -2.64 -3.05 -7.92
C HIS A 50 -2.91 -2.19 -9.16
N PHE A 51 -4.09 -1.60 -9.18
CA PHE A 51 -4.50 -0.60 -10.16
C PHE A 51 -4.80 0.69 -9.42
N ALA A 52 -4.89 1.81 -10.15
CA ALA A 52 -5.30 3.07 -9.55
C ALA A 52 -6.70 2.91 -8.89
N LYS A 53 -6.81 3.29 -7.62
CA LYS A 53 -8.06 3.29 -6.85
C LYS A 53 -8.48 4.72 -6.54
N THR A 54 -9.79 4.98 -6.54
CA THR A 54 -10.35 6.23 -6.01
C THR A 54 -10.31 6.20 -4.48
N LEU A 55 -9.70 7.20 -3.87
CA LEU A 55 -9.49 7.28 -2.43
C LEU A 55 -10.52 8.22 -1.80
N ALA A 56 -11.56 7.65 -1.17
CA ALA A 56 -12.65 8.39 -0.55
C ALA A 56 -12.18 9.31 0.59
N THR A 57 -11.17 8.89 1.36
CA THR A 57 -10.57 9.71 2.42
C THR A 57 -9.71 10.85 1.89
N CYS A 58 -9.39 10.84 0.59
CA CYS A 58 -8.53 11.83 -0.08
C CYS A 58 -9.32 12.57 -1.16
N GLU A 59 -10.51 13.07 -0.81
CA GLU A 59 -11.38 13.87 -1.70
C GLU A 59 -11.74 13.15 -3.01
N ASN A 60 -11.82 11.82 -2.99
CA ASN A 60 -12.07 10.98 -4.17
C ASN A 60 -11.01 11.14 -5.27
N ARG A 61 -9.76 11.49 -4.91
CA ARG A 61 -8.64 11.53 -5.85
C ARG A 61 -8.15 10.11 -6.20
N PRO A 62 -7.61 9.90 -7.42
CA PRO A 62 -6.99 8.63 -7.77
C PRO A 62 -5.68 8.42 -7.01
N SER A 63 -5.38 7.17 -6.67
CA SER A 63 -4.10 6.78 -6.09
C SER A 63 -2.98 6.86 -7.12
N ALA A 64 -1.83 7.41 -6.73
CA ALA A 64 -0.60 7.41 -7.50
C ALA A 64 0.20 6.12 -7.29
N TYR A 65 0.23 5.57 -6.07
CA TYR A 65 0.97 4.35 -5.75
C TYR A 65 0.37 3.59 -4.56
N LEU A 66 0.81 2.34 -4.41
CA LEU A 66 0.56 1.50 -3.24
C LEU A 66 1.85 1.39 -2.43
N HIS A 67 1.81 1.76 -1.15
CA HIS A 67 2.93 1.65 -0.22
C HIS A 67 2.68 0.48 0.72
N ILE A 68 3.64 -0.44 0.82
CA ILE A 68 3.54 -1.63 1.69
C ILE A 68 4.75 -1.66 2.63
N GLY A 69 4.48 -1.55 3.93
CA GLY A 69 5.44 -1.85 4.98
C GLY A 69 5.25 -3.31 5.43
N TYR A 70 6.29 -4.13 5.32
CA TYR A 70 6.25 -5.53 5.74
C TYR A 70 7.51 -5.92 6.52
N THR A 71 7.40 -7.01 7.27
CA THR A 71 8.53 -7.66 7.92
C THR A 71 8.55 -9.15 7.62
N CYS A 72 9.74 -9.75 7.55
CA CYS A 72 9.91 -11.18 7.47
C CYS A 72 10.12 -11.73 8.88
N VAL A 73 9.11 -12.38 9.43
CA VAL A 73 9.21 -13.10 10.70
C VAL A 73 9.74 -14.52 10.48
N PRO A 74 10.64 -15.04 11.33
CA PRO A 74 11.03 -16.45 11.31
C PRO A 74 9.83 -17.36 11.56
N ASN A 75 9.73 -18.47 10.81
CA ASN A 75 8.78 -19.54 11.09
C ASN A 75 9.23 -20.39 12.30
N ASN A 76 9.48 -19.75 13.44
CA ASN A 76 9.82 -20.46 14.66
C ASN A 76 8.54 -20.76 15.43
N ILE A 77 7.77 -21.71 14.92
CA ILE A 77 6.80 -22.45 15.72
C ILE A 77 7.49 -23.76 16.11
N THR A 78 8.08 -23.76 17.31
CA THR A 78 8.35 -24.99 18.08
C THR A 78 7.14 -25.36 18.89
#